data_AF-A0A2T3AVC2-F1
#
_entry.id   AF-A0A2T3AVC2-F1
#
_cell.length_a   1.000
_cell.length_b   1.000
_cell.length_c   1.000
_cell.angle_alpha   90.00
_cell.angle_beta   90.00
_cell.angle_gamma   90.00
#
_symmetry.space_group_name_H-M   'P 1'
#
loop_
_entity.id
_entity.type
_entity.pdbx_description
1 polymer ?
#
loop_
_entity_poly.entity_id
_entity_poly.type
_entity_poly.pdbx_seq_one_letter_code
_entity_poly.pdbx_strand_id
1 'polypeptide(L)'
;MPKAGEPLGDFRYRVSDLGFPISEEGMQMVQKLRKEQEKRDQDGKGMFIYNDWNGRGMSELMENFLIDFNKDIFKKTMSHFKKWAYVEGLACFVKSAHLMDWMGNEDGLGVEEIIHMLGVMVLTSFSMLSEHSLFKPDSEVKNIGVMSLLLLEFLHGPATDFDCVWGPEVVRLCDEAGFELDKDLRKQIELTKENLQDMRDLAWIPEDDSSEDGSEKVCYPWDWELEYEQFKMYHEGGNEYDLTNMSEEDREAYTLETKAYARRIGIDSDSEPDPDPDSGSDSDSDSDSDSDSDSDSDSDSDSDSDSDSDSDSDQLNKQE
;
A
#
# COMPACT_ATOMS: atom_id res chain seq x y z
N MET A 1 -19.83 -14.37 18.11
CA MET A 1 -20.25 -12.96 18.16
C MET A 1 -20.99 -12.73 19.47
N PRO A 2 -20.71 -11.64 20.22
CA PRO A 2 -21.50 -11.29 21.40
C PRO A 2 -22.95 -11.03 21.00
N LYS A 3 -23.88 -11.27 21.94
CA LYS A 3 -25.29 -10.89 21.73
C LYS A 3 -25.43 -9.37 21.82
N ALA A 4 -26.48 -8.81 21.22
CA ALA A 4 -26.79 -7.40 21.33
C ALA A 4 -26.86 -6.98 22.81
N GLY A 5 -26.00 -6.03 23.22
CA GLY A 5 -25.91 -5.53 24.59
C GLY A 5 -24.87 -6.22 25.49
N GLU A 6 -24.17 -7.26 25.04
CA GLU A 6 -23.07 -7.85 25.82
C GLU A 6 -21.75 -7.07 25.64
N PRO A 7 -21.00 -6.78 26.72
CA PRO A 7 -19.70 -6.15 26.63
C PRO A 7 -18.72 -7.01 25.82
N LEU A 8 -18.01 -6.38 24.88
CA LEU A 8 -17.03 -7.04 24.01
C LEU A 8 -15.82 -7.67 24.75
N GLY A 9 -15.68 -7.49 26.07
CA GLY A 9 -14.47 -7.82 26.86
C GLY A 9 -13.82 -9.17 26.53
N ASP A 10 -14.59 -10.26 26.51
CA ASP A 10 -14.08 -11.61 26.24
C ASP A 10 -13.96 -11.95 24.75
N PHE A 11 -14.46 -11.07 23.88
CA PHE A 11 -14.44 -11.21 22.42
C PHE A 11 -13.40 -10.31 21.75
N ARG A 12 -12.82 -9.32 22.45
CA ARG A 12 -11.77 -8.42 21.90
C ARG A 12 -10.53 -9.17 21.42
N TYR A 13 -10.27 -10.35 21.97
CA TYR A 13 -9.16 -11.22 21.57
C TYR A 13 -9.56 -12.27 20.52
N ARG A 14 -10.86 -12.39 20.22
CA ARG A 14 -11.34 -13.21 19.12
C ARG A 14 -11.40 -12.34 17.88
N VAL A 15 -10.21 -12.06 17.33
CA VAL A 15 -10.12 -11.99 15.87
C VAL A 15 -10.80 -13.26 15.38
N SER A 16 -11.79 -13.16 14.47
CA SER A 16 -12.33 -14.37 13.86
C SER A 16 -11.14 -15.22 13.40
N ASP A 17 -11.26 -16.54 13.36
CA ASP A 17 -10.16 -17.37 12.84
C ASP A 17 -9.71 -16.93 11.44
N LEU A 18 -10.46 -16.03 10.77
CA LEU A 18 -10.27 -15.42 9.46
C LEU A 18 -9.52 -14.06 9.44
N GLY A 19 -9.35 -13.36 10.57
CA GLY A 19 -8.70 -12.04 10.58
C GLY A 19 -7.25 -12.07 11.08
N PHE A 20 -6.45 -11.05 10.74
CA PHE A 20 -5.09 -10.88 11.26
C PHE A 20 -5.09 -10.01 12.54
N PRO A 21 -4.37 -10.39 13.60
CA PRO A 21 -4.24 -9.56 14.79
C PRO A 21 -3.34 -8.36 14.45
N ILE A 22 -3.94 -7.20 14.21
CA ILE A 22 -3.27 -5.96 13.81
C ILE A 22 -3.60 -4.85 14.83
N SER A 23 -2.62 -4.00 15.15
CA SER A 23 -2.86 -2.82 15.98
C SER A 23 -3.72 -1.77 15.26
N GLU A 24 -4.23 -0.79 16.00
CA GLU A 24 -4.96 0.34 15.41
C GLU A 24 -4.03 1.16 14.48
N GLU A 25 -2.81 1.43 14.93
CA GLU A 25 -1.79 2.12 14.14
C GLU A 25 -1.39 1.33 12.88
N GLY A 26 -1.27 0.00 12.98
CA GLY A 26 -1.03 -0.87 11.83
C GLY A 26 -2.18 -0.81 10.83
N MET A 27 -3.42 -0.83 11.30
CA MET A 27 -4.60 -0.68 10.42
C MET A 27 -4.64 0.69 9.72
N GLN A 28 -4.28 1.76 10.43
CA GLN A 28 -4.13 3.08 9.81
C GLN A 28 -3.06 3.08 8.71
N MET A 29 -1.96 2.35 8.92
CA MET A 29 -0.92 2.19 7.90
C MET A 29 -1.43 1.42 6.67
N VAL A 30 -2.15 0.31 6.85
CA VAL A 30 -2.79 -0.42 5.73
C VAL A 30 -3.74 0.49 4.95
N GLN A 31 -4.57 1.27 5.63
CA GLN A 31 -5.49 2.20 4.99
C GLN A 31 -4.76 3.31 4.23
N LYS A 32 -3.64 3.81 4.76
CA LYS A 32 -2.78 4.77 4.07
C LYS A 32 -2.25 4.16 2.76
N LEU A 33 -1.66 2.97 2.83
CA LEU A 33 -1.11 2.29 1.64
C LEU A 33 -2.18 2.02 0.58
N ARG A 34 -3.37 1.55 0.98
CA ARG A 34 -4.48 1.33 0.02
C ARG A 34 -4.93 2.62 -0.66
N LYS A 35 -5.08 3.71 0.08
CA LYS A 35 -5.42 5.02 -0.51
C LYS A 35 -4.35 5.48 -1.49
N GLU A 36 -3.07 5.28 -1.16
CA GLU A 36 -1.98 5.60 -2.07
C GLU A 36 -1.98 4.73 -3.33
N GLN A 37 -2.36 3.44 -3.22
CA GLN A 37 -2.52 2.57 -4.39
C GLN A 37 -3.69 3.02 -5.27
N GLU A 38 -4.84 3.34 -4.67
CA GLU A 38 -6.05 3.82 -5.38
C GLU A 38 -5.84 5.14 -6.14
N LYS A 39 -4.87 5.96 -5.71
CA LYS A 39 -4.47 7.18 -6.43
C LYS A 39 -3.70 6.89 -7.71
N ARG A 40 -3.10 5.71 -7.83
CA ARG A 40 -2.19 5.33 -8.93
C ARG A 40 -2.79 4.28 -9.87
N ASP A 41 -3.94 3.71 -9.49
CA ASP A 41 -4.67 2.69 -10.23
C ASP A 41 -5.44 3.30 -11.42
N GLN A 42 -4.88 3.19 -12.63
CA GLN A 42 -5.53 3.68 -13.85
C GLN A 42 -6.82 2.90 -14.18
N ASP A 43 -6.85 1.60 -13.90
CA ASP A 43 -7.97 0.73 -14.25
C ASP A 43 -9.17 1.05 -13.36
N GLY A 44 -8.92 1.27 -12.07
CA GLY A 44 -9.90 1.78 -11.11
C GLY A 44 -10.47 3.15 -11.47
N LYS A 45 -9.79 3.92 -12.34
CA LYS A 45 -10.27 5.21 -12.88
C LYS A 45 -10.86 5.09 -14.29
N GLY A 46 -10.88 3.91 -14.90
CA GLY A 46 -11.31 3.73 -16.29
C GLY A 46 -10.41 4.46 -17.29
N MET A 47 -9.11 4.53 -17.00
CA MET A 47 -8.10 5.21 -17.80
C MET A 47 -7.10 4.21 -18.38
N PHE A 48 -6.52 4.56 -19.53
CA PHE A 48 -5.38 3.84 -20.07
C PHE A 48 -4.29 4.81 -20.48
N ILE A 49 -3.19 4.83 -19.71
CA ILE A 49 -2.03 5.67 -19.94
C ILE A 49 -0.96 4.86 -20.68
N TYR A 50 -0.52 3.75 -20.08
CA TYR A 50 0.24 2.66 -20.72
C TYR A 50 0.18 1.41 -19.81
N ASN A 51 0.64 0.23 -20.28
CA ASN A 51 0.41 -1.04 -19.58
C ASN A 51 1.02 -1.08 -18.15
N ASP A 52 2.22 -0.54 -17.98
CA ASP A 52 3.01 -0.63 -16.76
C ASP A 52 2.72 0.47 -15.74
N TRP A 53 1.76 1.36 -16.01
CA TRP A 53 1.46 2.50 -15.15
C TRP A 53 1.20 2.09 -13.70
N ASN A 54 0.33 1.09 -13.49
CA ASN A 54 0.01 0.59 -12.15
C ASN A 54 1.23 -0.01 -11.44
N GLY A 55 2.06 -0.75 -12.17
CA GLY A 55 3.28 -1.35 -11.64
C GLY A 55 4.30 -0.31 -11.21
N ARG A 56 4.54 0.70 -12.05
CA ARG A 56 5.41 1.86 -11.75
C ARG A 56 4.89 2.67 -10.57
N GLY A 57 3.57 2.88 -10.53
CA GLY A 57 2.92 3.54 -9.41
C GLY A 57 3.06 2.77 -8.09
N MET A 58 3.00 1.44 -8.12
CA MET A 58 3.25 0.64 -6.93
C MET A 58 4.71 0.76 -6.44
N SER A 59 5.69 0.79 -7.36
CA SER A 59 7.09 1.05 -6.98
C SER A 59 7.23 2.40 -6.27
N GLU A 60 6.72 3.48 -6.85
CA GLU A 60 6.77 4.82 -6.22
C GLU A 60 6.08 4.85 -4.84
N LEU A 61 4.95 4.14 -4.68
CA LEU A 61 4.27 4.01 -3.39
C LEU A 61 5.17 3.34 -2.34
N MET A 62 5.85 2.26 -2.71
CA MET A 62 6.73 1.51 -1.80
C MET A 62 8.00 2.29 -1.46
N GLU A 63 8.56 3.02 -2.42
CA GLU A 63 9.67 3.94 -2.18
C GLU A 63 9.29 5.03 -1.17
N ASN A 64 8.14 5.68 -1.38
CA ASN A 64 7.60 6.67 -0.44
C ASN A 64 7.38 6.07 0.96
N PHE A 65 6.92 4.82 1.04
CA PHE A 65 6.73 4.11 2.29
C PHE A 65 8.05 3.86 3.03
N LEU A 66 9.11 3.43 2.31
CA LEU A 66 10.46 3.26 2.85
C LEU A 66 11.07 4.61 3.29
N ILE A 67 10.82 5.68 2.54
CA ILE A 67 11.22 7.04 2.89
C ILE A 67 10.58 7.48 4.22
N ASP A 68 9.29 7.22 4.39
CA ASP A 68 8.58 7.55 5.63
C ASP A 68 9.08 6.70 6.80
N PHE A 69 9.34 5.42 6.59
CA PHE A 69 9.96 4.56 7.59
C PHE A 69 11.33 5.08 8.01
N ASN A 70 12.21 5.43 7.07
CA ASN A 70 13.55 5.97 7.36
C ASN A 70 13.47 7.22 8.26
N LYS A 71 12.52 8.12 7.97
CA LYS A 71 12.30 9.33 8.77
C LYS A 71 11.89 8.98 10.20
N ASP A 72 11.24 7.84 10.43
CA ASP A 72 10.55 7.52 11.68
C ASP A 72 11.29 6.51 12.57
N ILE A 73 11.95 5.51 11.99
CA ILE A 73 12.55 4.37 12.72
C ILE A 73 13.58 4.82 13.77
N PHE A 74 14.36 5.86 13.48
CA PHE A 74 15.37 6.41 14.40
C PHE A 74 14.86 7.54 15.31
N LYS A 75 13.60 7.97 15.18
CA LYS A 75 13.04 9.02 16.05
C LYS A 75 12.90 8.49 17.47
N LYS A 76 13.57 9.15 18.42
CA LYS A 76 13.50 8.83 19.86
C LYS A 76 12.13 9.15 20.48
N THR A 77 11.37 10.05 19.88
CA THR A 77 10.04 10.48 20.34
C THR A 77 8.92 9.53 19.92
N MET A 78 9.17 8.65 18.97
CA MET A 78 8.18 7.70 18.47
C MET A 78 8.25 6.39 19.26
N SER A 79 7.08 5.89 19.68
CA SER A 79 7.00 4.61 20.39
C SER A 79 7.37 3.44 19.48
N HIS A 80 7.92 2.38 20.06
CA HIS A 80 8.27 1.14 19.35
C HIS A 80 7.06 0.52 18.65
N PHE A 81 5.87 0.63 19.25
CA PHE A 81 4.60 0.17 18.65
C PHE A 81 4.25 0.92 17.36
N LYS A 82 4.45 2.24 17.33
CA LYS A 82 4.24 3.04 16.11
C LYS A 82 5.25 2.73 15.01
N LYS A 83 6.49 2.39 15.40
CA LYS A 83 7.51 1.91 14.45
C LYS A 83 7.14 0.53 13.90
N TRP A 84 6.71 -0.38 14.77
CA TRP A 84 6.23 -1.71 14.37
C TRP A 84 5.00 -1.67 13.45
N ALA A 85 4.16 -0.63 13.56
CA ALA A 85 3.00 -0.44 12.68
C ALA A 85 3.38 -0.35 11.19
N TYR A 86 4.63 0.01 10.85
CA TYR A 86 5.12 -0.10 9.47
C TYR A 86 5.16 -1.56 9.01
N VAL A 87 5.71 -2.48 9.82
CA VAL A 87 5.77 -3.90 9.48
C VAL A 87 4.38 -4.52 9.42
N GLU A 88 3.50 -4.17 10.36
CA GLU A 88 2.10 -4.60 10.32
C GLU A 88 1.38 -4.13 9.06
N GLY A 89 1.58 -2.84 8.73
CA GLY A 89 1.02 -2.19 7.54
C GLY A 89 1.48 -2.88 6.26
N LEU A 90 2.79 -3.09 6.11
CA LEU A 90 3.38 -3.77 4.97
C LEU A 90 2.85 -5.20 4.84
N ALA A 91 2.98 -6.02 5.90
CA ALA A 91 2.61 -7.43 5.87
C ALA A 91 1.13 -7.63 5.49
N CYS A 92 0.24 -6.83 6.05
CA CYS A 92 -1.19 -6.90 5.72
C CYS A 92 -1.50 -6.30 4.34
N PHE A 93 -0.76 -5.28 3.90
CA PHE A 93 -0.92 -4.69 2.58
C PHE A 93 -0.52 -5.68 1.49
N VAL A 94 0.69 -6.25 1.52
CA VAL A 94 1.14 -7.21 0.49
C VAL A 94 0.28 -8.47 0.45
N LYS A 95 -0.29 -8.89 1.59
CA LYS A 95 -1.25 -10.01 1.62
C LYS A 95 -2.57 -9.71 0.90
N SER A 96 -2.99 -8.44 0.84
CA SER A 96 -4.33 -8.07 0.37
C SER A 96 -4.37 -7.19 -0.88
N ALA A 97 -3.22 -6.66 -1.31
CA ALA A 97 -3.11 -5.79 -2.47
C ALA A 97 -3.11 -6.58 -3.79
N HIS A 98 -3.50 -5.91 -4.88
CA HIS A 98 -3.27 -6.42 -6.23
C HIS A 98 -1.81 -6.22 -6.62
N LEU A 99 -1.00 -7.27 -6.52
CA LEU A 99 0.45 -7.21 -6.76
C LEU A 99 0.84 -7.57 -8.20
N MET A 100 -0.07 -8.13 -9.00
CA MET A 100 0.25 -8.67 -10.34
C MET A 100 0.92 -7.63 -11.24
N ASP A 101 0.41 -6.40 -11.26
CA ASP A 101 0.96 -5.33 -12.09
C ASP A 101 2.34 -4.88 -11.60
N TRP A 102 2.60 -5.00 -10.30
CA TRP A 102 3.89 -4.66 -9.71
C TRP A 102 4.94 -5.75 -9.96
N MET A 103 4.58 -7.03 -9.79
CA MET A 103 5.48 -8.15 -10.06
C MET A 103 5.76 -8.31 -11.57
N GLY A 104 4.81 -7.90 -12.43
CA GLY A 104 4.95 -7.91 -13.89
C GLY A 104 5.53 -6.64 -14.51
N ASN A 105 6.08 -5.73 -13.69
CA ASN A 105 6.65 -4.46 -14.14
C ASN A 105 7.89 -4.68 -15.03
N GLU A 106 8.03 -3.93 -16.13
CA GLU A 106 9.20 -4.01 -17.02
C GLU A 106 10.52 -3.67 -16.31
N ASP A 107 10.46 -2.90 -15.22
CA ASP A 107 11.61 -2.58 -14.37
C ASP A 107 11.79 -3.57 -13.21
N GLY A 108 11.99 -4.84 -13.56
CA GLY A 108 12.14 -5.92 -12.58
C GLY A 108 13.31 -5.70 -11.61
N LEU A 109 14.41 -5.10 -12.05
CA LEU A 109 15.55 -4.80 -11.17
C LEU A 109 15.18 -3.77 -10.11
N GLY A 110 14.52 -2.67 -10.47
CA GLY A 110 14.05 -1.69 -9.49
C GLY A 110 13.03 -2.28 -8.52
N VAL A 111 12.16 -3.19 -8.98
CA VAL A 111 11.23 -3.92 -8.09
C VAL A 111 11.98 -4.82 -7.11
N GLU A 112 13.00 -5.55 -7.56
CA GLU A 112 13.86 -6.38 -6.71
C GLU A 112 14.54 -5.55 -5.61
N GLU A 113 15.13 -4.41 -5.99
CA GLU A 113 15.81 -3.49 -5.06
C GLU A 113 14.85 -2.96 -4.00
N ILE A 114 13.61 -2.63 -4.38
CA ILE A 114 12.55 -2.23 -3.42
C ILE A 114 12.19 -3.38 -2.49
N ILE A 115 11.96 -4.59 -3.01
CA ILE A 115 11.60 -5.77 -2.18
C ILE A 115 12.74 -6.13 -1.23
N HIS A 116 14.00 -6.01 -1.69
CA HIS A 116 15.17 -6.18 -0.84
C HIS A 116 15.15 -5.19 0.32
N MET A 117 14.95 -3.89 0.05
CA MET A 117 14.89 -2.87 1.10
C MET A 117 13.70 -3.03 2.06
N LEU A 118 12.55 -3.53 1.58
CA LEU A 118 11.44 -3.91 2.46
C LEU A 118 11.86 -5.04 3.42
N GLY A 119 12.71 -5.98 2.97
CA GLY A 119 13.35 -6.97 3.83
C GLY A 119 14.25 -6.35 4.90
N VAL A 120 15.16 -5.45 4.49
CA VAL A 120 16.04 -4.71 5.42
C VAL A 120 15.21 -3.94 6.44
N MET A 121 14.09 -3.34 6.04
CA MET A 121 13.13 -2.65 6.93
C MET A 121 12.59 -3.57 8.04
N VAL A 122 12.20 -4.79 7.66
CA VAL A 122 11.66 -5.81 8.58
C VAL A 122 12.74 -6.25 9.58
N LEU A 123 13.94 -6.58 9.08
CA LEU A 123 15.07 -6.99 9.92
C LEU A 123 15.52 -5.88 10.88
N THR A 124 15.54 -4.64 10.40
CA THR A 124 15.80 -3.45 11.23
C THR A 124 14.75 -3.29 12.32
N SER A 125 13.49 -3.56 12.00
CA SER A 125 12.40 -3.53 12.97
C SER A 125 12.54 -4.64 14.03
N PHE A 126 13.03 -5.83 13.66
CA PHE A 126 13.33 -6.89 14.63
C PHE A 126 14.45 -6.49 15.58
N SER A 127 15.54 -5.92 15.05
CA SER A 127 16.65 -5.38 15.86
C SER A 127 16.15 -4.31 16.82
N MET A 128 15.35 -3.36 16.34
CA MET A 128 14.73 -2.32 17.18
C MET A 128 13.86 -2.93 18.29
N LEU A 129 13.02 -3.92 18.00
CA LEU A 129 12.24 -4.60 19.03
C LEU A 129 13.12 -5.37 20.03
N SER A 130 14.20 -6.00 19.56
CA SER A 130 15.13 -6.75 20.38
C SER A 130 15.85 -5.87 21.40
N GLU A 131 16.34 -4.69 20.97
CA GLU A 131 16.97 -3.69 21.84
C GLU A 131 16.08 -3.25 23.01
N HIS A 132 14.76 -3.28 22.80
CA HIS A 132 13.76 -2.92 23.79
C HIS A 132 13.14 -4.12 24.51
N SER A 133 13.70 -5.34 24.35
CA SER A 133 13.18 -6.59 24.94
C SER A 133 11.74 -6.91 24.51
N LEU A 134 11.34 -6.48 23.31
CA LEU A 134 10.03 -6.69 22.70
C LEU A 134 10.05 -7.77 21.61
N PHE A 135 11.20 -8.21 21.13
CA PHE A 135 11.28 -9.29 20.13
C PHE A 135 11.32 -10.67 20.80
N LYS A 136 10.16 -11.12 21.28
CA LYS A 136 9.99 -12.42 21.98
C LYS A 136 8.52 -12.86 22.00
N PRO A 137 8.21 -14.16 22.13
CA PRO A 137 6.83 -14.68 22.07
C PRO A 137 5.86 -14.11 23.11
N ASP A 138 6.35 -13.80 24.32
CA ASP A 138 5.54 -13.27 25.42
C ASP A 138 5.43 -11.73 25.41
N SER A 139 6.01 -11.06 24.41
CA SER A 139 6.05 -9.60 24.24
C SER A 139 4.69 -8.92 24.26
N GLU A 140 4.65 -7.64 24.56
CA GLU A 140 3.47 -6.79 24.35
C GLU A 140 3.08 -6.68 22.86
N VAL A 141 4.05 -6.85 21.95
CA VAL A 141 3.81 -6.94 20.50
C VAL A 141 3.43 -8.38 20.15
N LYS A 142 2.12 -8.67 20.17
CA LYS A 142 1.57 -10.04 20.13
C LYS A 142 1.57 -10.72 18.75
N ASN A 143 1.85 -9.98 17.68
CA ASN A 143 1.62 -10.43 16.32
C ASN A 143 2.91 -10.59 15.49
N ILE A 144 4.09 -10.55 16.11
CA ILE A 144 5.38 -10.68 15.42
C ILE A 144 5.39 -11.94 14.53
N GLY A 145 5.14 -13.12 15.11
CA GLY A 145 5.17 -14.39 14.36
C GLY A 145 4.22 -14.42 13.17
N VAL A 146 2.98 -13.95 13.31
CA VAL A 146 2.03 -13.95 12.20
C VAL A 146 2.37 -12.92 11.12
N MET A 147 2.91 -11.74 11.49
CA MET A 147 3.38 -10.75 10.50
C MET A 147 4.59 -11.26 9.74
N SER A 148 5.53 -11.94 10.41
CA SER A 148 6.64 -12.63 9.75
C SER A 148 6.12 -13.66 8.74
N LEU A 149 5.15 -14.50 9.11
CA LEU A 149 4.59 -15.50 8.21
C LEU A 149 3.91 -14.88 6.97
N LEU A 150 3.23 -13.75 7.09
CA LEU A 150 2.64 -13.05 5.94
C LEU A 150 3.70 -12.51 4.99
N LEU A 151 4.82 -12.01 5.51
CA LEU A 151 5.94 -11.52 4.72
C LEU A 151 6.69 -12.66 4.03
N LEU A 152 6.86 -13.80 4.72
CA LEU A 152 7.43 -15.01 4.13
C LEU A 152 6.52 -15.61 3.04
N GLU A 153 5.20 -15.52 3.20
CA GLU A 153 4.25 -15.92 2.17
C GLU A 153 4.39 -15.05 0.92
N PHE A 154 4.55 -13.73 1.11
CA PHE A 154 4.80 -12.81 0.01
C PHE A 154 6.07 -13.20 -0.78
N LEU A 155 7.16 -13.56 -0.10
CA LEU A 155 8.38 -14.06 -0.74
C LEU A 155 8.19 -15.40 -1.45
N HIS A 156 7.46 -16.33 -0.84
CA HIS A 156 7.26 -17.66 -1.41
C HIS A 156 6.24 -17.68 -2.57
N GLY A 157 5.37 -16.67 -2.63
CA GLY A 157 4.33 -16.54 -3.65
C GLY A 157 4.65 -15.41 -4.63
N PRO A 158 4.01 -14.23 -4.51
CA PRO A 158 4.14 -13.15 -5.49
C PRO A 158 5.56 -12.75 -5.84
N ALA A 159 6.48 -12.72 -4.87
CA ALA A 159 7.86 -12.26 -5.07
C ALA A 159 8.87 -13.40 -5.31
N THR A 160 8.41 -14.63 -5.59
CA THR A 160 9.30 -15.80 -5.71
C THR A 160 10.29 -15.72 -6.88
N ASP A 161 10.01 -14.91 -7.90
CA ASP A 161 10.85 -14.76 -9.08
C ASP A 161 12.00 -13.76 -8.88
N PHE A 162 12.03 -13.07 -7.72
CA PHE A 162 13.10 -12.13 -7.35
C PHE A 162 14.12 -12.80 -6.42
N ASP A 163 15.41 -12.48 -6.58
CA ASP A 163 16.50 -13.07 -5.80
C ASP A 163 16.62 -12.44 -4.39
N CYS A 164 15.53 -12.48 -3.62
CA CYS A 164 15.44 -11.91 -2.28
C CYS A 164 15.89 -12.90 -1.19
N VAL A 165 16.99 -12.57 -0.49
CA VAL A 165 17.64 -13.49 0.47
C VAL A 165 17.30 -13.24 1.95
N TRP A 166 16.37 -12.34 2.26
CA TRP A 166 16.03 -11.98 3.66
C TRP A 166 15.03 -12.94 4.33
N GLY A 167 14.31 -13.78 3.56
CA GLY A 167 13.34 -14.74 4.11
C GLY A 167 13.95 -15.75 5.09
N PRO A 168 15.05 -16.46 4.72
CA PRO A 168 15.78 -17.33 5.63
C PRO A 168 16.24 -16.62 6.92
N GLU A 169 16.67 -15.36 6.82
CA GLU A 169 17.11 -14.56 7.98
C GLU A 169 15.94 -14.23 8.92
N VAL A 170 14.76 -13.89 8.38
CA VAL A 170 13.54 -13.71 9.18
C VAL A 170 13.19 -14.97 9.96
N VAL A 171 13.28 -16.14 9.34
CA VAL A 171 13.01 -17.43 10.02
C VAL A 171 14.04 -17.69 11.11
N ARG A 172 15.34 -17.51 10.81
CA ARG A 172 16.43 -17.69 11.78
C ARG A 172 16.25 -16.82 13.02
N LEU A 173 16.01 -15.52 12.84
CA LEU A 173 15.79 -14.58 13.95
C LEU A 173 14.55 -14.94 14.77
N CYS A 174 13.46 -15.35 14.11
CA CYS A 174 12.26 -15.79 14.80
C CYS A 174 12.52 -17.05 15.66
N ASP A 175 13.20 -18.05 15.10
CA ASP A 175 13.54 -19.28 15.82
C ASP A 175 14.47 -18.99 17.03
N GLU A 176 15.48 -18.13 16.87
CA GLU A 176 16.39 -17.72 17.95
C GLU A 176 15.69 -16.96 19.08
N ALA A 177 14.71 -16.12 18.74
CA ALA A 177 13.87 -15.44 19.72
C ALA A 177 12.82 -16.37 20.36
N GLY A 178 12.71 -17.62 19.89
CA GLY A 178 11.81 -18.64 20.44
C GLY A 178 10.39 -18.60 19.88
N PHE A 179 10.15 -17.94 18.75
CA PHE A 179 8.87 -18.01 18.06
C PHE A 179 8.68 -19.40 17.44
N GLU A 180 7.50 -19.99 17.61
CA GLU A 180 7.17 -21.30 17.05
C GLU A 180 6.36 -21.14 15.77
N LEU A 181 6.99 -20.66 14.70
CA LEU A 181 6.32 -20.29 13.44
C LEU A 181 5.45 -21.43 12.86
N ASP A 182 5.90 -22.68 12.99
CA ASP A 182 5.14 -23.87 12.53
C ASP A 182 3.81 -24.07 13.27
N LYS A 183 3.71 -23.58 14.51
CA LYS A 183 2.48 -23.61 15.31
C LYS A 183 1.59 -22.40 15.02
N ASP A 184 2.19 -21.30 14.58
CA ASP A 184 1.50 -20.06 14.23
C ASP A 184 0.95 -20.07 12.78
N LEU A 185 1.24 -21.11 11.99
CA LEU A 185 0.62 -21.31 10.68
C LEU A 185 -0.92 -21.39 10.81
N ARG A 186 -1.60 -20.43 10.20
CA ARG A 186 -3.07 -20.33 10.15
C ARG A 186 -3.57 -20.70 8.77
N LYS A 187 -4.87 -20.97 8.66
CA LYS A 187 -5.54 -21.29 7.38
C LYS A 187 -5.47 -20.17 6.35
N GLN A 188 -5.22 -18.93 6.77
CA GLN A 188 -5.11 -17.77 5.87
C GLN A 188 -3.72 -17.63 5.26
N ILE A 189 -2.71 -18.35 5.79
CA ILE A 189 -1.34 -18.24 5.36
C ILE A 189 -1.06 -19.38 4.39
N GLU A 190 -0.61 -19.04 3.19
CA GLU A 190 -0.30 -20.00 2.12
C GLU A 190 1.17 -20.49 2.21
N LEU A 191 1.56 -20.90 3.42
CA LEU A 191 2.85 -21.53 3.69
C LEU A 191 2.65 -22.89 4.33
N THR A 192 3.57 -23.80 4.02
CA THR A 192 3.66 -25.12 4.63
C THR A 192 4.83 -25.20 5.60
N LYS A 193 4.88 -26.25 6.41
CA LYS A 193 6.03 -26.51 7.29
C LYS A 193 7.28 -26.84 6.49
N GLU A 194 7.08 -27.49 5.34
CA GLU A 194 8.12 -27.77 4.37
C GLU A 194 8.73 -26.47 3.85
N ASN A 195 7.92 -25.47 3.48
CA ASN A 195 8.44 -24.16 3.07
C ASN A 195 9.29 -23.49 4.16
N LEU A 196 8.84 -23.53 5.42
CA LEU A 196 9.62 -23.00 6.55
C LEU A 196 10.91 -23.80 6.76
N GLN A 197 10.88 -25.12 6.59
CA GLN A 197 12.06 -25.95 6.68
C GLN A 197 13.08 -25.65 5.58
N ASP A 198 12.63 -25.47 4.34
CA ASP A 198 13.51 -25.07 3.23
C ASP A 198 14.22 -23.74 3.53
N MET A 199 13.50 -22.76 4.09
CA MET A 199 14.10 -21.49 4.51
C MET A 199 15.09 -21.65 5.68
N ARG A 200 14.84 -22.56 6.62
CA ARG A 200 15.80 -22.89 7.70
C ARG A 200 17.07 -23.52 7.17
N ASP A 201 16.93 -24.39 6.17
CA ASP A 201 18.07 -25.08 5.55
C ASP A 201 18.93 -24.13 4.70
N LEU A 202 18.32 -23.04 4.22
CA LEU A 202 18.99 -21.94 3.50
C LEU A 202 19.46 -20.80 4.43
N ALA A 203 19.17 -20.87 5.73
CA ALA A 203 19.50 -19.79 6.66
C ALA A 203 21.01 -19.53 6.66
N TRP A 204 21.35 -18.28 6.40
CA TRP A 204 22.73 -17.82 6.38
C TRP A 204 23.37 -17.97 7.77
N ILE A 205 24.60 -18.50 7.82
CA ILE A 205 25.35 -18.72 9.06
C ILE A 205 26.46 -17.67 9.15
N PRO A 206 26.58 -16.92 10.25
CA PRO A 206 27.60 -15.89 10.43
C PRO A 206 29.07 -16.32 10.33
N GLU A 207 29.36 -17.62 10.25
CA GLU A 207 30.72 -18.14 10.10
C GLU A 207 31.37 -17.79 8.75
N ASP A 208 30.57 -17.42 7.73
CA ASP A 208 31.07 -17.04 6.41
C ASP A 208 31.64 -15.60 6.34
N ASP A 209 31.57 -14.84 7.45
CA ASP A 209 31.89 -13.41 7.52
C ASP A 209 33.09 -13.06 8.42
N SER A 210 33.91 -14.02 8.83
CA SER A 210 35.20 -13.65 9.42
C SER A 210 36.14 -13.13 8.35
N SER A 211 36.58 -11.87 8.43
CA SER A 211 37.78 -11.44 7.70
C SER A 211 38.92 -12.40 8.05
N GLU A 212 39.78 -12.77 7.08
CA GLU A 212 40.90 -13.70 7.32
C GLU A 212 41.83 -13.25 8.47
N ASP A 213 41.74 -11.99 8.88
CA ASP A 213 42.53 -11.38 9.96
C ASP A 213 41.74 -11.09 11.26
N GLY A 214 40.43 -11.34 11.30
CA GLY A 214 39.56 -11.13 12.46
C GLY A 214 39.48 -9.69 12.96
N SER A 215 39.84 -8.69 12.14
CA SER A 215 39.99 -7.30 12.56
C SER A 215 38.81 -6.38 12.17
N GLU A 216 37.95 -6.81 11.25
CA GLU A 216 36.78 -6.05 10.84
C GLU A 216 35.49 -6.78 11.20
N LYS A 217 34.61 -6.08 11.91
CA LYS A 217 33.23 -6.51 12.13
C LYS A 217 32.53 -6.31 10.78
N VAL A 218 32.42 -7.37 9.99
CA VAL A 218 31.70 -7.32 8.71
C VAL A 218 30.31 -6.76 8.97
N CYS A 219 29.99 -5.70 8.24
CA CYS A 219 28.70 -5.03 8.31
C CYS A 219 27.66 -6.10 7.93
N TYR A 220 26.64 -6.33 8.78
CA TYR A 220 25.56 -7.23 8.39
C TYR A 220 25.04 -6.78 7.02
N PRO A 221 24.69 -7.68 6.08
CA PRO A 221 24.07 -7.32 4.81
C PRO A 221 22.67 -6.68 4.96
N TRP A 222 22.34 -6.24 6.17
CA TRP A 222 21.06 -5.74 6.63
C TRP A 222 21.21 -4.45 7.45
N ASP A 223 22.33 -3.72 7.27
CA ASP A 223 22.53 -2.43 7.91
C ASP A 223 21.68 -1.36 7.20
N TRP A 224 20.61 -0.93 7.86
CA TRP A 224 19.70 0.06 7.30
C TRP A 224 20.38 1.35 6.86
N GLU A 225 21.33 1.89 7.65
CA GLU A 225 21.95 3.17 7.32
C GLU A 225 22.82 3.02 6.06
N LEU A 226 23.52 1.90 5.90
CA LEU A 226 24.34 1.65 4.72
C LEU A 226 23.51 1.36 3.47
N GLU A 227 22.54 0.45 3.58
CA GLU A 227 21.72 -0.01 2.44
C GLU A 227 20.79 1.10 1.97
N TYR A 228 20.14 1.82 2.89
CA TYR A 228 19.22 2.89 2.52
C TYR A 228 19.92 4.07 1.84
N GLU A 229 21.16 4.40 2.25
CA GLU A 229 21.94 5.46 1.60
C GLU A 229 22.27 5.13 0.14
N GLN A 230 22.47 3.85 -0.20
CA GLN A 230 22.65 3.41 -1.58
C GLN A 230 21.32 3.38 -2.33
N PHE A 231 20.29 2.78 -1.74
CA PHE A 231 18.96 2.66 -2.32
C PHE A 231 18.39 4.01 -2.77
N LYS A 232 18.44 5.03 -1.90
CA LYS A 232 17.85 6.34 -2.20
C LYS A 232 18.52 7.09 -3.36
N MET A 233 19.68 6.63 -3.85
CA MET A 233 20.34 7.23 -5.02
C MET A 233 19.59 6.95 -6.33
N TYR A 234 18.81 5.88 -6.36
CA TYR A 234 18.05 5.45 -7.54
C TYR A 234 16.53 5.42 -7.28
N HIS A 235 16.13 5.46 -6.01
CA HIS A 235 14.74 5.41 -5.56
C HIS A 235 14.37 6.68 -4.77
N GLU A 236 14.04 7.75 -5.47
CA GLU A 236 13.71 9.05 -4.85
C GLU A 236 12.28 9.11 -4.31
N GLY A 237 11.42 8.15 -4.66
CA GLY A 237 9.98 8.24 -4.46
C GLY A 237 9.38 9.37 -5.28
N GLY A 238 8.17 9.82 -4.92
CA GLY A 238 7.53 10.93 -5.62
C GLY A 238 6.01 10.84 -5.70
N ASN A 239 5.47 11.50 -6.72
CA ASN A 239 4.04 11.57 -7.02
C ASN A 239 3.75 11.64 -8.53
N GLU A 240 4.70 11.18 -9.35
CA GLU A 240 4.60 11.10 -10.81
C GLU A 240 3.39 10.26 -11.24
N TYR A 241 3.14 9.15 -10.52
CA TYR A 241 2.05 8.23 -10.83
C TYR A 241 0.74 8.54 -10.11
N ASP A 242 0.69 9.59 -9.28
CA ASP A 242 -0.52 10.01 -8.58
C ASP A 242 -1.47 10.72 -9.54
N LEU A 243 -2.51 10.00 -9.96
CA LEU A 243 -3.54 10.47 -10.89
C LEU A 243 -4.34 11.66 -10.35
N THR A 244 -4.30 11.93 -9.04
CA THR A 244 -4.97 13.10 -8.46
C THR A 244 -4.25 14.41 -8.81
N ASN A 245 -2.99 14.33 -9.23
CA ASN A 245 -2.22 15.48 -9.72
C ASN A 245 -2.40 15.73 -11.23
N MET A 246 -3.13 14.85 -11.93
CA MET A 246 -3.34 14.97 -13.37
C MET A 246 -4.27 16.15 -13.71
N SER A 247 -3.90 16.91 -14.75
CA SER A 247 -4.74 17.98 -15.27
C SER A 247 -6.06 17.43 -15.83
N GLU A 248 -7.11 18.26 -15.90
CA GLU A 248 -8.40 17.81 -16.45
C GLU A 248 -8.28 17.42 -17.93
N GLU A 249 -7.48 18.16 -18.69
CA GLU A 249 -7.21 17.90 -20.11
C GLU A 249 -6.50 16.55 -20.31
N ASP A 250 -5.44 16.28 -19.53
CA ASP A 250 -4.73 15.01 -19.59
C ASP A 250 -5.65 13.86 -19.15
N ARG A 251 -6.41 14.05 -18.07
CA ARG A 251 -7.34 13.05 -17.55
C ARG A 251 -8.35 12.67 -18.63
N GLU A 252 -8.97 13.63 -19.31
CA GLU A 252 -9.91 13.35 -20.40
C GLU A 252 -9.22 12.60 -21.55
N ALA A 253 -7.99 12.98 -21.90
CA ALA A 253 -7.23 12.35 -22.99
C ALA A 253 -6.84 10.89 -22.73
N TYR A 254 -6.80 10.45 -21.46
CA TYR A 254 -6.50 9.06 -21.07
C TYR A 254 -7.73 8.27 -20.62
N THR A 255 -8.86 8.93 -20.36
CA THR A 255 -10.10 8.25 -19.93
C THR A 255 -10.70 7.50 -21.11
N LEU A 256 -10.98 6.21 -20.92
CA LEU A 256 -11.58 5.37 -21.94
C LEU A 256 -12.94 5.92 -22.37
N GLU A 257 -13.32 5.65 -23.61
CA GLU A 257 -14.60 6.06 -24.21
C GLU A 257 -14.81 7.59 -24.38
N THR A 258 -13.84 8.44 -24.03
CA THR A 258 -13.91 9.88 -24.34
C THR A 258 -13.53 10.16 -25.80
N LYS A 259 -14.05 11.27 -26.35
CA LYS A 259 -13.61 11.77 -27.66
C LYS A 259 -12.13 12.14 -27.65
N ALA A 260 -11.64 12.71 -26.55
CA ALA A 260 -10.23 13.06 -26.40
C ALA A 260 -9.33 11.82 -26.50
N TYR A 261 -9.71 10.72 -25.84
CA TYR A 261 -9.02 9.44 -25.95
C TYR A 261 -9.11 8.84 -27.35
N ALA A 262 -10.30 8.82 -27.97
CA ALA A 262 -10.47 8.32 -29.34
C ALA A 262 -9.60 9.07 -30.36
N ARG A 263 -9.50 10.40 -30.23
CA ARG A 263 -8.56 11.24 -31.01
C ARG A 263 -7.11 10.89 -30.72
N ARG A 264 -6.75 10.71 -29.45
CA ARG A 264 -5.38 10.36 -29.02
C ARG A 264 -4.89 9.06 -29.66
N ILE A 265 -5.73 8.04 -29.71
CA ILE A 265 -5.37 6.73 -30.28
C ILE A 265 -5.66 6.61 -31.78
N GLY A 266 -6.13 7.68 -32.43
CA GLY A 266 -6.38 7.72 -33.87
C GLY A 266 -7.57 6.89 -34.35
N ILE A 267 -8.56 6.64 -33.48
CA ILE A 267 -9.80 5.90 -33.81
C ILE A 267 -10.94 6.85 -34.20
N ASP A 268 -10.81 8.16 -33.92
CA ASP A 268 -11.76 9.18 -34.40
C ASP A 268 -11.60 9.31 -35.93
N SER A 269 -12.24 8.39 -36.65
CA SER A 269 -12.49 8.52 -38.07
C SER A 269 -13.55 9.60 -38.19
N ASP A 270 -13.11 10.81 -38.58
CA ASP A 270 -13.95 11.82 -39.19
C ASP A 270 -14.58 11.24 -40.47
N SER A 271 -15.57 10.37 -40.31
CA SER A 271 -16.64 10.23 -41.29
C SER A 271 -17.62 11.35 -40.98
N GLU A 272 -17.20 12.58 -41.22
CA GLU A 272 -18.18 13.60 -41.58
C GLU A 272 -18.93 13.02 -42.80
N PRO A 273 -20.27 12.95 -42.79
CA PRO A 273 -20.98 12.62 -44.01
C PRO A 273 -20.58 13.67 -45.04
N ASP A 274 -19.90 13.24 -46.11
CA ASP A 274 -19.61 14.07 -47.28
C ASP A 274 -20.89 14.87 -47.62
N PRO A 275 -20.86 16.21 -47.66
CA PRO A 275 -21.99 16.94 -48.21
C PRO A 275 -22.05 16.57 -49.69
N ASP A 276 -23.04 15.74 -50.05
CA ASP A 276 -23.35 15.37 -51.43
C ASP A 276 -23.23 16.62 -52.33
N PRO A 277 -22.30 16.64 -53.30
CA PRO A 277 -22.27 17.68 -54.30
C PRO A 277 -23.38 17.38 -55.31
N ASP A 278 -24.26 18.37 -55.50
CA ASP A 278 -25.33 18.47 -56.50
C ASP A 278 -26.70 17.86 -56.14
N SER A 279 -27.51 18.67 -55.47
CA SER A 279 -28.87 18.91 -55.97
C SER A 279 -29.19 20.41 -55.90
N GLY A 280 -28.93 21.09 -57.01
CA GLY A 280 -29.35 22.47 -57.22
C GLY A 280 -30.86 22.60 -57.12
N SER A 281 -31.31 23.56 -56.33
CA SER A 281 -32.65 24.11 -56.40
C SER A 281 -32.62 25.48 -55.72
N ASP A 282 -32.35 26.51 -56.52
CA ASP A 282 -32.64 27.89 -56.19
C ASP A 282 -34.09 28.01 -55.72
N SER A 283 -34.30 28.54 -54.52
CA SER A 283 -35.60 29.07 -54.08
C SER A 283 -35.36 30.07 -52.96
N ASP A 284 -35.15 31.32 -53.38
CA ASP A 284 -35.30 32.49 -52.53
C ASP A 284 -36.66 32.46 -51.83
N SER A 285 -36.68 32.63 -50.51
CA SER A 285 -37.84 33.14 -49.79
C SER A 285 -37.36 33.74 -48.47
N ASP A 286 -37.15 35.05 -48.52
CA ASP A 286 -37.09 35.93 -47.37
C ASP A 286 -38.37 35.77 -46.53
N SER A 287 -38.19 35.54 -45.23
CA SER A 287 -39.19 35.96 -44.25
C SER A 287 -38.51 36.16 -42.91
N ASP A 288 -38.21 37.43 -42.64
CA ASP A 288 -37.96 38.00 -41.33
C ASP A 288 -39.08 37.60 -40.36
N SER A 289 -38.72 37.20 -39.14
CA SER A 289 -39.54 37.38 -37.96
C SER A 289 -38.67 37.29 -36.72
N ASP A 290 -38.34 38.47 -36.21
CA ASP A 290 -37.82 38.71 -34.87
C ASP A 290 -38.69 38.01 -33.82
N SER A 291 -38.05 37.39 -32.83
CA SER A 291 -38.65 37.17 -31.52
C SER A 291 -37.53 37.10 -30.49
N ASP A 292 -37.24 38.28 -29.94
CA ASP A 292 -36.57 38.44 -28.66
C ASP A 292 -37.26 37.60 -27.59
N SER A 293 -36.47 36.90 -26.80
CA SER A 293 -36.88 36.48 -25.45
C SER A 293 -35.63 36.39 -24.59
N ASP A 294 -35.30 37.55 -24.04
CA ASP A 294 -34.53 37.68 -22.81
C ASP A 294 -35.18 36.83 -21.72
N SER A 295 -34.37 36.07 -21.00
CA SER A 295 -34.71 35.62 -19.65
C SER A 295 -33.40 35.46 -18.88
N ASP A 296 -32.94 36.61 -18.38
CA ASP A 296 -32.10 36.68 -17.20
C ASP A 296 -32.83 36.00 -16.03
N SER A 297 -32.10 35.19 -15.28
CA SER A 297 -32.43 34.86 -13.90
C SER A 297 -31.15 34.60 -13.13
N ASP A 298 -30.51 35.71 -12.75
CA ASP A 298 -29.68 35.77 -11.55
C ASP A 298 -30.55 35.45 -10.34
N SER A 299 -30.04 34.67 -9.38
CA SER A 299 -30.19 34.95 -7.95
C SER A 299 -29.32 34.01 -7.12
N ASP A 300 -28.34 34.64 -6.49
CA ASP A 300 -27.51 34.16 -5.40
C ASP A 300 -28.29 33.69 -4.17
N SER A 301 -27.55 33.05 -3.26
CA SER A 301 -27.54 33.28 -1.80
C SER A 301 -27.70 32.00 -0.97
N ASP A 302 -26.56 31.58 -0.40
CA ASP A 302 -26.29 31.32 1.02
C ASP A 302 -27.44 30.85 1.92
N SER A 303 -27.20 29.81 2.72
CA SER A 303 -27.15 29.96 4.19
C SER A 303 -26.86 28.63 4.89
N ASP A 304 -25.96 28.74 5.86
CA ASP A 304 -25.59 27.75 6.87
C ASP A 304 -26.77 27.17 7.64
N SER A 305 -26.58 25.97 8.17
CA SER A 305 -27.33 25.50 9.33
C SER A 305 -26.44 24.63 10.19
N ASP A 306 -25.77 25.31 11.12
CA ASP A 306 -25.38 24.74 12.40
C ASP A 306 -26.59 24.11 13.09
N SER A 307 -26.38 22.96 13.72
CA SER A 307 -27.28 22.48 14.77
C SER A 307 -26.44 21.82 15.84
N ASP A 308 -25.99 22.67 16.75
CA ASP A 308 -25.70 22.32 18.13
C ASP A 308 -26.91 21.63 18.75
N SER A 309 -26.65 20.57 19.51
CA SER A 309 -27.59 20.06 20.51
C SER A 309 -26.79 19.71 21.75
N ASP A 310 -26.56 20.74 22.54
CA ASP A 310 -26.28 20.64 23.97
C ASP A 310 -27.58 20.36 24.76
N SER A 311 -27.37 19.97 26.02
CA SER A 311 -28.33 19.78 27.12
C SER A 311 -29.03 18.41 27.21
N ASP A 312 -29.14 17.77 28.38
CA ASP A 312 -28.60 18.08 29.70
C ASP A 312 -28.67 16.83 30.59
N SER A 313 -27.70 16.75 31.50
CA SER A 313 -27.84 16.41 32.92
C SER A 313 -29.18 15.79 33.41
N ASP A 314 -29.13 14.55 33.88
CA ASP A 314 -29.98 14.13 35.01
C ASP A 314 -29.19 13.36 36.07
N GLN A 315 -29.23 13.92 37.28
CA GLN A 315 -28.65 13.42 38.52
C GLN A 315 -29.61 12.48 39.27
N LEU A 316 -29.02 11.49 39.95
CA LEU A 316 -29.38 10.97 41.28
C LEU A 316 -30.75 10.28 41.47
N ASN A 317 -30.73 8.96 41.75
CA ASN A 317 -30.88 8.43 43.13
C ASN A 317 -30.98 6.89 43.17
N LYS A 318 -30.28 6.30 44.16
CA LYS A 318 -30.68 5.18 45.08
C LYS A 318 -31.16 3.85 44.44
N GLN A 319 -30.85 2.65 44.92
CA GLN A 319 -30.52 2.15 46.25
C GLN A 319 -30.20 0.64 46.12
N GLU A 320 -29.44 0.11 47.09
CA GLU A 320 -29.16 -1.31 47.42
C GLU A 320 -28.22 -2.12 46.51
#